data_AF-A0A2E4X1P2-F1
#
_entry.id   AF-A0A2E4X1P2-F1
#
_cell.length_a   1.000
_cell.length_b   1.000
_cell.length_c   1.000
_cell.angle_alpha   90.00
_cell.angle_beta   90.00
_cell.angle_gamma   90.00
#
_symmetry.space_group_name_H-M   'P 1'
#
loop_
_entity.id
_entity.type
_entity.pdbx_description
1 polymer ?
#
loop_
_entity_poly.entity_id
_entity_poly.type
_entity_poly.pdbx_seq_one_letter_code
_entity_poly.pdbx_strand_id
1 'polypeptide(L)'
;MRNYCLAVGLVWIACGPSQLDSSTFEDLAVCGNGELEAGEACDDGNDAPLDACTVGCQIAVCGDGIARQDLSPDEEGYESCDDGNDLDGDACLSICRLATCGDGYLRQVQAQGQAGFEDCDDGNQLDEDDCTNECRRARCGDGILRQDLEADEEGFEACDDGNEEDPDDCLSNCRLPYCGDGVVGPDEVCDDGNLDPSDGCAECRLPTCGDGFLQPGEACDDGNDDDGDLCTTSCTLARCGDGELYRDEEACDDGNLQDRDGCTSQCELAACGDALLRMDLEVGVDGFEECDDGNLEDGDGCTQACEEEICGNGRVEEGAGETCDDGNQNAQDACTNRCQVARCGDFVVRPLLEECDDGNDAAGDGCNAQCQREVCGNGRVEVGAEECDDGNLDPRDACTSGCRLARCGDGITRSLGGQIEECDDGNAIAGDGCTPDCRLE
;
A
#
# COMPACT_ATOMS: atom_id res chain seq x y z
N MET A 1 -0.05 10.29 108.83
CA MET A 1 -0.34 11.50 109.60
C MET A 1 -1.02 11.09 110.89
N ARG A 2 -0.40 11.30 112.05
CA ARG A 2 -1.03 11.05 113.36
C ARG A 2 -1.95 12.24 113.66
N ASN A 3 -3.18 11.98 114.07
CA ASN A 3 -3.87 12.84 115.03
C ASN A 3 -4.79 12.01 115.92
N TYR A 4 -4.63 12.28 117.21
CA TYR A 4 -5.31 11.71 118.35
C TYR A 4 -6.73 12.30 118.48
N CYS A 5 -7.65 11.53 119.04
CA CYS A 5 -8.72 12.09 119.87
C CYS A 5 -8.84 11.30 121.17
N LEU A 6 -8.76 12.07 122.27
CA LEU A 6 -8.82 11.65 123.66
C LEU A 6 -10.21 11.10 124.05
N ALA A 7 -10.17 10.22 125.04
CA ALA A 7 -11.29 9.61 125.73
C ALA A 7 -12.01 10.55 126.72
N VAL A 8 -13.32 10.33 126.91
CA VAL A 8 -14.04 10.58 128.16
C VAL A 8 -15.17 9.55 128.32
N GLY A 9 -15.18 8.80 129.42
CA GLY A 9 -16.43 8.34 130.05
C GLY A 9 -16.76 6.84 130.08
N LEU A 10 -16.16 6.13 131.04
CA LEU A 10 -16.78 5.12 131.93
C LEU A 10 -17.66 4.00 131.33
N VAL A 11 -17.11 2.79 131.18
CA VAL A 11 -17.42 1.59 132.00
C VAL A 11 -16.36 0.53 131.72
N TRP A 12 -15.60 0.12 132.74
CA TRP A 12 -14.83 -1.12 132.76
C TRP A 12 -15.69 -2.19 133.43
N ILE A 13 -15.94 -3.32 132.77
CA ILE A 13 -16.26 -4.58 133.45
C ILE A 13 -15.33 -5.67 132.92
N ALA A 14 -14.34 -5.94 133.77
CA ALA A 14 -13.71 -7.21 134.11
C ALA A 14 -13.54 -8.30 133.03
N CYS A 15 -12.26 -8.55 132.76
CA CYS A 15 -11.70 -9.80 132.27
C CYS A 15 -11.74 -10.88 133.38
N GLY A 16 -12.06 -12.12 133.01
CA GLY A 16 -11.90 -13.32 133.87
C GLY A 16 -12.22 -14.61 133.09
N PRO A 17 -11.38 -15.66 133.16
CA PRO A 17 -11.17 -16.58 132.04
C PRO A 17 -11.95 -17.89 132.15
N SER A 18 -12.30 -18.48 131.01
CA SER A 18 -12.57 -19.92 130.90
C SER A 18 -11.87 -20.46 129.67
N GLN A 19 -11.01 -21.43 129.94
CA GLN A 19 -10.09 -22.09 129.03
C GLN A 19 -10.80 -22.88 127.93
N LEU A 20 -10.21 -22.79 126.74
CA LEU A 20 -9.92 -23.83 125.74
C LEU A 20 -10.98 -24.94 125.57
N ASP A 21 -11.55 -24.99 124.37
CA ASP A 21 -11.71 -26.27 123.69
C ASP A 21 -11.04 -26.19 122.32
N SER A 22 -10.15 -27.15 122.08
CA SER A 22 -9.24 -27.25 120.94
C SER A 22 -9.69 -28.44 120.10
N SER A 23 -10.58 -28.20 119.16
CA SER A 23 -10.80 -29.06 118.01
C SER A 23 -11.63 -28.31 117.00
N THR A 24 -11.21 -28.39 115.74
CA THR A 24 -11.68 -27.64 114.55
C THR A 24 -11.05 -26.24 114.40
N PHE A 25 -9.71 -26.19 114.34
CA PHE A 25 -9.15 -25.34 113.29
C PHE A 25 -9.46 -26.10 112.00
N GLU A 26 -10.32 -25.52 111.17
CA GLU A 26 -10.36 -25.91 109.76
C GLU A 26 -8.93 -25.72 109.25
N ASP A 27 -8.33 -26.79 108.72
CA ASP A 27 -7.04 -26.73 108.03
C ASP A 27 -7.20 -25.69 106.92
N LEU A 28 -6.71 -24.47 107.18
CA LEU A 28 -6.62 -23.44 106.18
C LEU A 28 -5.52 -23.91 105.26
N ALA A 29 -5.90 -24.43 104.10
CA ALA A 29 -4.96 -24.88 103.10
C ALA A 29 -3.92 -23.79 102.84
N VAL A 30 -2.64 -24.15 102.92
CA VAL A 30 -1.51 -23.21 102.78
C VAL A 30 -0.78 -23.51 101.49
N CYS A 31 -1.02 -22.66 100.50
CA CYS A 31 -0.35 -22.75 99.22
C CYS A 31 1.17 -22.69 99.31
N GLY A 32 1.86 -23.53 98.53
CA GLY A 32 3.30 -23.52 98.39
C GLY A 32 4.05 -24.32 99.45
N ASN A 33 3.36 -25.18 100.21
CA ASN A 33 3.95 -25.95 101.30
C ASN A 33 4.42 -27.36 100.88
N GLY A 34 4.08 -27.79 99.67
CA GLY A 34 4.44 -29.07 99.05
C GLY A 34 3.40 -30.18 99.21
N GLU A 35 2.24 -29.91 99.82
CA GLU A 35 1.18 -30.88 100.08
C GLU A 35 -0.16 -30.36 99.51
N LEU A 36 -0.86 -31.17 98.73
CA LEU A 36 -2.17 -30.80 98.16
C LEU A 36 -3.28 -30.98 99.22
N GLU A 37 -3.78 -29.88 99.76
CA GLU A 37 -4.77 -29.87 100.84
C GLU A 37 -6.23 -29.64 100.33
N ALA A 38 -7.22 -29.91 101.18
CA ALA A 38 -8.63 -29.80 100.79
C ALA A 38 -9.04 -28.32 100.64
N GLY A 39 -9.13 -27.86 99.39
CA GLY A 39 -9.42 -26.46 99.05
C GLY A 39 -8.45 -25.87 98.02
N GLU A 40 -7.34 -26.56 97.75
CA GLU A 40 -6.33 -26.19 96.76
C GLU A 40 -6.57 -26.93 95.44
N ALA A 41 -6.39 -26.24 94.32
CA ALA A 41 -6.37 -26.87 93.00
C ALA A 41 -4.97 -27.38 92.62
N CYS A 42 -3.92 -26.80 93.21
CA CYS A 42 -2.51 -27.18 93.07
C CYS A 42 -1.72 -26.78 94.32
N ASP A 43 -0.52 -27.35 94.48
CA ASP A 43 0.56 -26.87 95.35
C ASP A 43 1.88 -27.33 94.70
N ASP A 44 2.80 -26.41 94.40
CA ASP A 44 4.08 -26.70 93.76
C ASP A 44 5.29 -26.55 94.70
N GLY A 45 5.03 -26.45 96.01
CA GLY A 45 6.05 -26.38 97.05
C GLY A 45 6.75 -25.02 97.15
N ASN A 46 6.20 -23.96 96.55
CA ASN A 46 6.68 -22.60 96.76
C ASN A 46 5.60 -21.51 96.57
N ASP A 47 5.91 -20.26 96.93
CA ASP A 47 4.98 -19.11 96.85
C ASP A 47 5.19 -18.25 95.58
N ALA A 48 5.89 -18.75 94.56
CA ALA A 48 6.06 -17.99 93.33
C ALA A 48 4.71 -17.83 92.61
N PRO A 49 4.40 -16.64 92.08
CA PRO A 49 3.12 -16.42 91.41
C PRO A 49 3.10 -16.78 89.93
N LEU A 50 4.25 -17.14 89.33
CA LEU A 50 4.46 -17.22 87.88
C LEU A 50 4.99 -18.59 87.44
N ASP A 51 4.65 -19.63 88.19
CA ASP A 51 4.95 -21.03 87.90
C ASP A 51 3.65 -21.85 87.92
N ALA A 52 3.75 -23.16 88.12
CA ALA A 52 2.62 -24.08 87.94
C ALA A 52 1.42 -23.77 88.87
N CYS A 53 1.65 -23.13 90.03
CA CYS A 53 0.61 -22.80 90.99
C CYS A 53 0.63 -21.32 91.40
N THR A 54 -0.50 -20.65 91.31
CA THR A 54 -0.62 -19.26 91.77
C THR A 54 -0.58 -19.19 93.31
N VAL A 55 -0.29 -18.01 93.88
CA VAL A 55 -0.33 -17.76 95.34
C VAL A 55 -1.72 -18.02 95.97
N GLY A 56 -2.76 -18.10 95.12
CA GLY A 56 -4.14 -18.44 95.51
C GLY A 56 -4.48 -19.93 95.38
N CYS A 57 -3.48 -20.80 95.15
CA CYS A 57 -3.65 -22.23 94.97
C CYS A 57 -4.60 -22.61 93.82
N GLN A 58 -4.52 -21.83 92.75
CA GLN A 58 -5.14 -22.11 91.46
C GLN A 58 -4.05 -22.49 90.47
N ILE A 59 -4.34 -23.47 89.61
CA ILE A 59 -3.45 -23.90 88.53
C ILE A 59 -3.28 -22.71 87.58
N ALA A 60 -2.04 -22.32 87.29
CA ALA A 60 -1.77 -21.32 86.26
C ALA A 60 -2.08 -21.94 84.89
N VAL A 61 -3.03 -21.34 84.18
CA VAL A 61 -3.48 -21.79 82.86
C VAL A 61 -3.68 -20.60 81.94
N CYS A 62 -3.38 -20.81 80.67
CA CYS A 62 -3.67 -19.84 79.63
C CYS A 62 -5.08 -19.25 79.72
N GLY A 63 -5.15 -17.92 79.76
CA GLY A 63 -6.37 -17.13 79.87
C GLY A 63 -6.72 -16.71 81.31
N ASP A 64 -5.85 -16.94 82.29
CA ASP A 64 -6.06 -16.52 83.69
C ASP A 64 -5.38 -15.19 84.06
N GLY A 65 -4.63 -14.61 83.12
CA GLY A 65 -3.89 -13.36 83.25
C GLY A 65 -2.50 -13.53 83.84
N ILE A 66 -1.97 -14.75 83.91
CA ILE A 66 -0.69 -15.08 84.55
C ILE A 66 0.20 -15.87 83.60
N ALA A 67 1.08 -15.17 82.87
CA ALA A 67 2.08 -15.81 82.03
C ALA A 67 3.20 -16.46 82.86
N ARG A 68 3.32 -17.79 82.74
CA ARG A 68 4.36 -18.58 83.42
C ARG A 68 5.78 -18.22 82.96
N GLN A 69 6.73 -18.21 83.89
CA GLN A 69 8.15 -17.90 83.65
C GLN A 69 9.09 -19.05 83.99
N ASP A 70 8.57 -20.14 84.56
CA ASP A 70 9.33 -21.33 84.93
C ASP A 70 9.60 -22.27 83.76
N LEU A 71 8.87 -22.11 82.65
CA LEU A 71 8.99 -22.89 81.43
C LEU A 71 9.76 -22.16 80.33
N SER A 72 10.52 -22.93 79.56
CA SER A 72 11.16 -22.52 78.31
C SER A 72 10.23 -22.74 77.11
N PRO A 73 10.45 -22.06 75.97
CA PRO A 73 9.54 -22.10 74.81
C PRO A 73 9.22 -23.49 74.24
N ASP A 74 10.10 -24.46 74.45
CA ASP A 74 9.95 -25.83 73.94
C ASP A 74 9.20 -26.76 74.92
N GLU A 75 8.83 -26.27 76.10
CA GLU A 75 8.17 -27.06 77.14
C GLU A 75 6.64 -26.97 77.05
N GLU A 76 5.98 -28.09 77.35
CA GLU A 76 4.51 -28.18 77.32
C GLU A 76 3.90 -27.26 78.39
N GLY A 77 2.96 -26.42 77.99
CA GLY A 77 2.36 -25.41 78.86
C GLY A 77 3.14 -24.09 78.95
N TYR A 78 4.17 -23.89 78.11
CA TYR A 78 4.81 -22.58 77.96
C TYR A 78 3.85 -21.55 77.35
N GLU A 79 3.87 -20.37 77.94
CA GLU A 79 3.03 -19.23 77.58
C GLU A 79 3.93 -18.01 77.39
N SER A 80 3.96 -17.44 76.19
CA SER A 80 4.79 -16.25 75.93
C SER A 80 4.10 -14.95 76.39
N CYS A 81 2.79 -15.01 76.63
CA CYS A 81 1.93 -13.97 77.15
C CYS A 81 0.69 -14.64 77.77
N ASP A 82 -0.03 -13.91 78.62
CA ASP A 82 -1.38 -14.23 79.07
C ASP A 82 -2.00 -12.91 79.54
N ASP A 83 -3.12 -12.52 78.93
CA ASP A 83 -3.83 -11.27 79.25
C ASP A 83 -5.19 -11.49 79.91
N GLY A 84 -5.50 -12.74 80.26
CA GLY A 84 -6.70 -13.11 81.02
C GLY A 84 -7.98 -13.16 80.20
N ASN A 85 -7.88 -13.27 78.87
CA ASN A 85 -9.04 -13.31 78.00
C ASN A 85 -8.85 -14.25 76.79
N ASP A 86 -9.94 -14.57 76.07
CA ASP A 86 -9.95 -15.51 74.95
C ASP A 86 -10.03 -14.79 73.57
N LEU A 87 -9.58 -13.54 73.46
CA LEU A 87 -9.68 -12.74 72.23
C LEU A 87 -8.38 -12.79 71.43
N ASP A 88 -8.38 -13.49 70.29
CA ASP A 88 -7.21 -13.54 69.41
C ASP A 88 -6.90 -12.21 68.68
N GLY A 89 -7.76 -11.19 68.81
CA GLY A 89 -7.61 -9.90 68.13
C GLY A 89 -6.78 -8.87 68.90
N ASP A 90 -6.18 -9.25 70.03
CA ASP A 90 -5.33 -8.42 70.86
C ASP A 90 -3.85 -8.82 70.80
N ALA A 91 -3.04 -8.43 71.79
CA ALA A 91 -1.61 -8.71 71.76
C ALA A 91 -1.27 -10.17 72.12
N CYS A 92 -2.21 -10.91 72.71
CA CYS A 92 -2.01 -12.27 73.18
C CYS A 92 -3.12 -13.19 72.65
N LEU A 93 -2.74 -14.16 71.83
CA LEU A 93 -3.70 -15.15 71.33
C LEU A 93 -4.28 -15.97 72.49
N SER A 94 -5.48 -16.53 72.30
CA SER A 94 -6.14 -17.46 73.23
C SER A 94 -5.35 -18.76 73.49
N ILE A 95 -4.27 -18.98 72.72
CA ILE A 95 -3.29 -20.05 72.92
C ILE A 95 -2.03 -19.59 73.68
N CYS A 96 -2.08 -18.39 74.29
CA CYS A 96 -1.01 -17.77 75.08
C CYS A 96 0.31 -17.60 74.34
N ARG A 97 0.17 -17.23 73.06
CA ARG A 97 1.27 -16.83 72.18
C ARG A 97 1.12 -15.38 71.81
N LEU A 98 2.24 -14.66 71.78
CA LEU A 98 2.25 -13.29 71.26
C LEU A 98 1.74 -13.31 69.83
N ALA A 99 0.74 -12.48 69.57
CA ALA A 99 0.20 -12.31 68.23
C ALA A 99 1.23 -11.54 67.37
N THR A 100 1.50 -12.05 66.18
CA THR A 100 2.52 -11.57 65.25
C THR A 100 2.00 -11.64 63.83
N CYS A 101 2.42 -10.69 63.00
CA CYS A 101 2.10 -10.71 61.57
C CYS A 101 2.43 -12.06 60.92
N GLY A 102 1.47 -12.63 60.22
CA GLY A 102 1.56 -13.91 59.53
C GLY A 102 1.20 -15.12 60.39
N ASP A 103 0.51 -14.94 61.51
CA ASP A 103 0.10 -16.04 62.40
C ASP A 103 -1.34 -16.53 62.18
N GLY A 104 -2.08 -15.85 61.30
CA GLY A 104 -3.45 -16.15 60.91
C GLY A 104 -4.49 -15.37 61.71
N TYR A 105 -4.07 -14.48 62.61
CA TYR A 105 -4.94 -13.75 63.52
C TYR A 105 -4.79 -12.23 63.36
N LEU A 106 -5.86 -11.61 62.85
CA LEU A 106 -5.87 -10.17 62.61
C LEU A 106 -6.01 -9.36 63.92
N ARG A 107 -4.97 -8.59 64.26
CA ARG A 107 -5.02 -7.68 65.42
C ARG A 107 -5.70 -6.35 65.12
N GLN A 108 -6.84 -6.13 65.77
CA GLN A 108 -7.65 -4.91 65.63
C GLN A 108 -7.72 -4.05 66.90
N VAL A 109 -6.83 -4.30 67.87
CA VAL A 109 -6.88 -3.66 69.20
C VAL A 109 -6.72 -2.14 69.23
N GLN A 110 -6.38 -1.50 68.10
CA GLN A 110 -6.00 -0.10 68.05
C GLN A 110 -6.42 0.60 66.74
N ALA A 111 -6.46 1.94 66.78
CA ALA A 111 -6.77 2.76 65.60
C ALA A 111 -5.68 2.61 64.52
N GLN A 112 -6.06 2.74 63.25
CA GLN A 112 -5.15 2.65 62.11
C GLN A 112 -3.89 3.52 62.32
N GLY A 113 -2.70 2.91 62.22
CA GLY A 113 -1.40 3.57 62.41
C GLY A 113 -0.80 3.55 63.83
N GLN A 114 -1.39 2.79 64.77
CA GLN A 114 -0.77 2.53 66.07
C GLN A 114 0.10 1.25 66.03
N ALA A 115 1.12 1.17 66.89
CA ALA A 115 2.04 0.04 66.92
C ALA A 115 1.31 -1.26 67.30
N GLY A 116 1.39 -2.28 66.43
CA GLY A 116 0.70 -3.56 66.61
C GLY A 116 -0.69 -3.64 65.99
N PHE A 117 -1.11 -2.63 65.21
CA PHE A 117 -2.29 -2.71 64.35
C PHE A 117 -1.94 -3.40 63.03
N GLU A 118 -2.83 -4.27 62.55
CA GLU A 118 -2.65 -5.06 61.32
C GLU A 118 -3.80 -4.75 60.35
N ASP A 119 -3.49 -4.32 59.13
CA ASP A 119 -4.49 -4.08 58.09
C ASP A 119 -4.98 -5.41 57.46
N CYS A 120 -4.15 -6.46 57.54
CA CYS A 120 -4.39 -7.82 57.09
C CYS A 120 -3.52 -8.81 57.90
N ASP A 121 -3.83 -10.09 57.80
CA ASP A 121 -2.97 -11.22 58.17
C ASP A 121 -3.44 -12.45 57.37
N ASP A 122 -2.54 -13.09 56.63
CA ASP A 122 -2.83 -14.26 55.79
C ASP A 122 -2.20 -15.56 56.31
N GLY A 123 -1.65 -15.54 57.53
CA GLY A 123 -1.09 -16.71 58.18
C GLY A 123 0.25 -17.18 57.63
N ASN A 124 0.97 -16.33 56.89
CA ASN A 124 2.32 -16.65 56.44
C ASN A 124 3.25 -15.43 56.41
N GLN A 125 4.50 -15.62 55.97
CA GLN A 125 5.53 -14.58 55.95
C GLN A 125 6.09 -14.32 54.54
N LEU A 126 5.21 -14.34 53.55
CA LEU A 126 5.51 -13.96 52.18
C LEU A 126 5.05 -12.51 51.99
N ASP A 127 5.81 -11.74 51.20
CA ASP A 127 5.39 -10.37 50.85
C ASP A 127 4.54 -10.36 49.56
N GLU A 128 4.64 -11.42 48.77
CA GLU A 128 4.15 -11.51 47.39
C GLU A 128 2.70 -12.07 47.30
N ASP A 129 1.94 -12.00 48.39
CA ASP A 129 0.55 -12.45 48.48
C ASP A 129 -0.37 -11.40 49.12
N ASP A 130 -1.46 -11.79 49.77
CA ASP A 130 -2.51 -10.86 50.19
C ASP A 130 -2.05 -9.88 51.28
N CYS A 131 -1.08 -10.28 52.09
CA CYS A 131 -0.57 -9.49 53.19
C CYS A 131 0.95 -9.47 53.26
N THR A 132 1.53 -8.27 53.24
CA THR A 132 2.97 -8.10 53.43
C THR A 132 3.41 -8.53 54.84
N ASN A 133 4.69 -8.81 55.02
CA ASN A 133 5.33 -9.11 56.30
C ASN A 133 5.26 -7.98 57.34
N GLU A 134 4.84 -6.78 56.92
CA GLU A 134 4.56 -5.64 57.79
C GLU A 134 3.07 -5.49 58.12
N CYS A 135 2.25 -6.50 57.79
CA CYS A 135 0.81 -6.54 57.99
C CYS A 135 0.06 -5.38 57.35
N ARG A 136 0.52 -5.01 56.17
CA ARG A 136 -0.13 -4.08 55.25
C ARG A 136 -0.61 -4.88 54.05
N ARG A 137 -1.84 -4.61 53.59
CA ARG A 137 -2.35 -5.25 52.37
C ARG A 137 -1.43 -4.90 51.21
N ALA A 138 -1.02 -5.92 50.45
CA ALA A 138 -0.35 -5.72 49.17
C ALA A 138 -1.29 -4.95 48.24
N ARG A 139 -0.76 -3.92 47.58
CA ARG A 139 -1.50 -3.03 46.70
C ARG A 139 -0.60 -2.54 45.59
N CYS A 140 -1.22 -2.40 44.44
CA CYS A 140 -0.64 -1.67 43.33
C CYS A 140 0.02 -0.34 43.73
N GLY A 141 1.29 -0.21 43.38
CA GLY A 141 2.14 0.95 43.63
C GLY A 141 2.88 0.90 44.98
N ASP A 142 2.92 -0.25 45.67
CA ASP A 142 3.65 -0.39 46.93
C ASP A 142 5.07 -0.98 46.77
N GLY A 143 5.43 -1.38 45.54
CA GLY A 143 6.72 -1.92 45.15
C GLY A 143 6.82 -3.44 45.29
N ILE A 144 5.70 -4.12 45.55
CA ILE A 144 5.65 -5.56 45.80
C ILE A 144 4.67 -6.21 44.83
N LEU A 145 5.22 -6.99 43.90
CA LEU A 145 4.42 -7.71 42.90
C LEU A 145 3.78 -8.97 43.51
N ARG A 146 2.44 -9.04 43.52
CA ARG A 146 1.73 -10.26 43.90
C ARG A 146 1.95 -11.42 42.92
N GLN A 147 2.17 -12.62 43.48
CA GLN A 147 2.42 -13.86 42.73
C GLN A 147 1.44 -14.98 43.08
N ASP A 148 0.56 -14.78 44.06
CA ASP A 148 -0.42 -15.77 44.49
C ASP A 148 -1.70 -15.79 43.63
N LEU A 149 -1.88 -14.78 42.78
CA LEU A 149 -3.04 -14.62 41.90
C LEU A 149 -2.70 -14.89 40.43
N GLU A 150 -3.65 -15.45 39.70
CA GLU A 150 -3.59 -15.62 38.24
C GLU A 150 -4.17 -14.41 37.50
N ALA A 151 -3.85 -14.26 36.21
CA ALA A 151 -4.15 -13.03 35.44
C ALA A 151 -5.64 -12.64 35.34
N ASP A 152 -6.57 -13.59 35.55
CA ASP A 152 -8.01 -13.36 35.52
C ASP A 152 -8.65 -13.16 36.91
N GLU A 153 -7.84 -13.17 37.97
CA GLU A 153 -8.30 -12.98 39.34
C GLU A 153 -8.32 -11.50 39.75
N GLU A 154 -9.27 -11.14 40.61
CA GLU A 154 -9.40 -9.77 41.11
C GLU A 154 -8.21 -9.43 42.02
N GLY A 155 -7.51 -8.33 41.72
CA GLY A 155 -6.31 -7.93 42.46
C GLY A 155 -5.01 -8.49 41.88
N PHE A 156 -5.04 -9.20 40.74
CA PHE A 156 -3.84 -9.56 40.01
C PHE A 156 -3.08 -8.32 39.53
N GLU A 157 -1.77 -8.35 39.68
CA GLU A 157 -0.85 -7.30 39.29
C GLU A 157 0.13 -7.87 38.25
N ALA A 158 0.15 -7.29 37.06
CA ALA A 158 1.11 -7.69 36.02
C ALA A 158 2.50 -7.07 36.25
N CYS A 159 2.54 -5.97 36.99
CA CYS A 159 3.71 -5.20 37.36
C CYS A 159 3.40 -4.41 38.65
N ASP A 160 4.44 -3.92 39.31
CA ASP A 160 4.37 -2.90 40.37
C ASP A 160 5.73 -2.18 40.40
N ASP A 161 5.74 -0.87 40.27
CA ASP A 161 6.96 -0.05 40.27
C ASP A 161 7.11 0.86 41.51
N GLY A 162 6.23 0.68 42.50
CA GLY A 162 6.25 1.41 43.77
C GLY A 162 5.65 2.80 43.72
N ASN A 163 4.83 3.13 42.70
CA ASN A 163 4.12 4.38 42.65
C ASN A 163 2.75 4.29 41.92
N GLU A 164 2.00 5.40 41.83
CA GLU A 164 0.67 5.48 41.18
C GLU A 164 0.65 6.52 40.03
N GLU A 165 1.79 6.83 39.40
CA GLU A 165 1.93 7.93 38.43
C GLU A 165 1.93 7.43 36.97
N ASP A 166 0.86 7.70 36.22
CA ASP A 166 0.82 7.41 34.79
C ASP A 166 1.36 8.59 33.94
N PRO A 167 2.08 8.37 32.81
CA PRO A 167 2.60 7.10 32.32
C PRO A 167 4.05 6.84 32.76
N ASP A 168 4.32 5.65 33.28
CA ASP A 168 5.66 5.14 33.56
C ASP A 168 5.77 3.62 33.29
N ASP A 169 6.62 2.90 34.03
CA ASP A 169 6.90 1.48 33.78
C ASP A 169 5.70 0.57 34.15
N CYS A 170 4.84 1.00 35.07
CA CYS A 170 3.65 0.26 35.47
C CYS A 170 2.47 1.20 35.73
N LEU A 171 1.36 0.98 35.02
CA LEU A 171 0.19 1.84 35.20
C LEU A 171 -0.36 1.75 36.63
N SER A 172 -1.04 2.82 37.07
CA SER A 172 -1.71 2.93 38.38
C SER A 172 -2.79 1.86 38.66
N ASN A 173 -3.12 1.03 37.66
CA ASN A 173 -4.00 -0.13 37.77
C ASN A 173 -3.25 -1.48 37.73
N CYS A 174 -1.93 -1.45 37.87
CA CYS A 174 -0.99 -2.59 37.85
C CYS A 174 -1.08 -3.45 36.61
N ARG A 175 -1.21 -2.76 35.48
CA ARG A 175 -1.04 -3.33 34.15
C ARG A 175 0.15 -2.68 33.49
N LEU A 176 0.83 -3.47 32.66
CA LEU A 176 1.86 -2.91 31.79
C LEU A 176 1.18 -2.02 30.74
N PRO A 177 1.74 -0.84 30.45
CA PRO A 177 1.28 -0.04 29.32
C PRO A 177 1.45 -0.84 28.03
N TYR A 178 0.47 -0.75 27.15
CA TYR A 178 0.53 -1.40 25.84
C TYR A 178 -0.24 -0.61 24.80
N CYS A 179 0.22 -0.75 23.56
CA CYS A 179 -0.39 -0.08 22.43
C CYS A 179 -1.91 -0.29 22.33
N GLY A 180 -2.63 0.82 22.24
CA GLY A 180 -4.08 0.88 22.16
C GLY A 180 -4.80 0.88 23.50
N ASP A 181 -4.11 1.12 24.61
CA ASP A 181 -4.73 1.19 25.95
C ASP A 181 -5.19 2.61 26.34
N GLY A 182 -4.85 3.61 25.54
CA GLY A 182 -5.19 5.02 25.73
C GLY A 182 -4.13 5.83 26.47
N VAL A 183 -2.97 5.23 26.79
CA VAL A 183 -1.89 5.83 27.55
C VAL A 183 -0.57 5.65 26.80
N VAL A 184 0.12 6.74 26.49
CA VAL A 184 1.42 6.67 25.81
C VAL A 184 2.49 6.19 26.80
N GLY A 185 2.87 4.92 26.70
CA GLY A 185 3.90 4.29 27.52
C GLY A 185 5.33 4.79 27.23
N PRO A 186 6.33 4.37 28.03
CA PRO A 186 7.73 4.81 27.87
C PRO A 186 8.38 4.34 26.55
N ASP A 187 7.93 3.23 25.99
CA ASP A 187 8.41 2.67 24.71
C ASP A 187 7.54 3.06 23.50
N GLU A 188 6.55 3.92 23.70
CA GLU A 188 5.55 4.28 22.70
C GLU A 188 5.71 5.74 22.25
N VAL A 189 5.53 5.99 20.96
CA VAL A 189 5.57 7.36 20.41
C VAL A 189 4.17 7.97 20.36
N CYS A 190 3.15 7.13 20.22
CA CYS A 190 1.73 7.48 20.25
C CYS A 190 0.91 6.32 20.83
N ASP A 191 -0.32 6.64 21.20
CA ASP A 191 -1.40 5.71 21.53
C ASP A 191 -2.72 6.47 21.29
N ASP A 192 -3.65 5.87 20.54
CA ASP A 192 -4.98 6.45 20.28
C ASP A 192 -6.14 5.61 20.83
N GLY A 193 -5.83 4.72 21.76
CA GLY A 193 -6.80 3.93 22.52
C GLY A 193 -7.37 2.74 21.76
N ASN A 194 -6.76 2.33 20.65
CA ASN A 194 -7.10 1.10 19.97
C ASN A 194 -5.92 0.51 19.15
N LEU A 195 -6.16 -0.61 18.48
CA LEU A 195 -5.15 -1.37 17.72
C LEU A 195 -5.39 -1.33 16.20
N ASP A 196 -6.25 -0.43 15.72
CA ASP A 196 -6.47 -0.23 14.29
C ASP A 196 -5.27 0.53 13.71
N PRO A 197 -4.49 -0.05 12.78
CA PRO A 197 -3.33 0.64 12.24
C PRO A 197 -3.68 1.74 11.21
N SER A 198 -4.97 1.91 10.88
CA SER A 198 -5.44 2.85 9.84
C SER A 198 -5.93 4.20 10.36
N ASP A 199 -5.68 4.51 11.63
CA ASP A 199 -6.07 5.77 12.26
C ASP A 199 -4.86 6.57 12.78
N GLY A 200 -4.86 7.01 14.03
CA GLY A 200 -3.92 8.00 14.54
C GLY A 200 -2.59 7.39 15.01
N CYS A 201 -2.53 6.07 15.17
CA CYS A 201 -1.35 5.38 15.69
C CYS A 201 -1.29 3.92 15.21
N ALA A 202 -0.22 3.54 14.52
CA ALA A 202 0.00 2.17 14.06
C ALA A 202 1.22 1.57 14.76
N GLU A 203 1.04 0.43 15.43
CA GLU A 203 2.14 -0.26 16.14
C GLU A 203 2.94 0.68 17.08
N CYS A 204 2.23 1.61 17.73
CA CYS A 204 2.78 2.62 18.64
C CYS A 204 3.79 3.58 18.00
N ARG A 205 3.63 3.76 16.70
CA ARG A 205 4.34 4.73 15.89
C ARG A 205 3.35 5.64 15.22
N LEU A 206 3.78 6.89 15.07
CA LEU A 206 2.98 7.88 14.36
C LEU A 206 2.83 7.45 12.90
N PRO A 207 1.67 7.78 12.29
CA PRO A 207 1.42 7.60 10.89
C PRO A 207 2.57 8.08 10.01
N THR A 208 3.08 7.20 9.15
CA THR A 208 4.15 7.53 8.21
C THR A 208 3.92 6.87 6.87
N CYS A 209 4.02 7.67 5.81
CA CYS A 209 3.97 7.16 4.46
C CYS A 209 5.03 6.09 4.19
N GLY A 210 4.62 5.01 3.54
CA GLY A 210 5.43 3.85 3.22
C GLY A 210 5.46 2.80 4.33
N ASP A 211 4.58 2.86 5.33
CA ASP A 211 4.52 1.89 6.43
C ASP A 211 3.59 0.68 6.16
N GLY A 212 2.83 0.75 5.07
CA GLY A 212 1.92 -0.29 4.60
C GLY A 212 0.48 -0.10 5.08
N PHE A 213 0.18 0.98 5.81
CA PHE A 213 -1.13 1.27 6.37
C PHE A 213 -1.68 2.58 5.82
N LEU A 214 -2.85 2.52 5.18
CA LEU A 214 -3.52 3.73 4.71
C LEU A 214 -4.11 4.50 5.89
N GLN A 215 -3.48 5.62 6.25
CA GLN A 215 -3.84 6.43 7.42
C GLN A 215 -4.50 7.78 7.06
N PRO A 216 -5.09 8.50 8.03
CA PRO A 216 -5.79 9.76 7.76
C PRO A 216 -4.84 10.85 7.24
N GLY A 217 -5.04 11.25 5.99
CA GLY A 217 -4.23 12.29 5.32
C GLY A 217 -3.44 11.76 4.12
N GLU A 218 -3.34 10.44 4.01
CA GLU A 218 -2.69 9.75 2.90
C GLU A 218 -3.70 9.42 1.80
N ALA A 219 -3.30 9.58 0.54
CA ALA A 219 -4.13 9.18 -0.60
C ALA A 219 -3.90 7.72 -1.01
N CYS A 220 -2.74 7.19 -0.64
CA CYS A 220 -2.25 5.83 -0.88
C CYS A 220 -1.16 5.53 0.16
N ASP A 221 -0.85 4.24 0.35
CA ASP A 221 0.35 3.75 1.02
C ASP A 221 0.62 2.34 0.48
N ASP A 222 1.82 2.06 0.01
CA ASP A 222 2.21 0.76 -0.55
C ASP A 222 3.34 0.07 0.24
N GLY A 223 3.68 0.58 1.41
CA GLY A 223 4.63 -0.03 2.33
C GLY A 223 6.09 0.09 1.92
N ASN A 224 6.44 1.08 1.10
CA ASN A 224 7.82 1.30 0.70
C ASN A 224 8.20 2.78 0.47
N ASP A 225 9.50 3.04 0.28
CA ASP A 225 10.07 4.39 0.09
C ASP A 225 10.52 4.64 -1.38
N ASP A 226 9.79 4.15 -2.38
CA ASP A 226 10.09 4.31 -3.82
C ASP A 226 9.11 5.28 -4.48
N ASP A 227 9.60 6.40 -5.01
CA ASP A 227 8.75 7.35 -5.76
C ASP A 227 8.42 6.85 -7.19
N GLY A 228 8.94 5.68 -7.62
CA GLY A 228 8.81 5.16 -8.98
C GLY A 228 7.63 4.23 -9.22
N ASP A 229 6.71 4.08 -8.26
CA ASP A 229 5.55 3.20 -8.31
C ASP A 229 4.22 4.00 -8.17
N LEU A 230 3.13 3.35 -7.76
CA LEU A 230 1.81 3.97 -7.72
C LEU A 230 1.61 4.95 -6.55
N CYS A 231 2.49 4.90 -5.54
CA CYS A 231 2.38 5.75 -4.37
C CYS A 231 3.71 6.41 -4.04
N THR A 232 3.77 7.72 -4.21
CA THR A 232 5.01 8.44 -3.87
C THR A 232 5.27 8.36 -2.35
N THR A 233 6.52 8.60 -1.96
CA THR A 233 6.96 8.73 -0.56
C THR A 233 6.29 9.90 0.20
N SER A 234 5.51 10.71 -0.50
CA SER A 234 4.66 11.77 0.07
C SER A 234 3.18 11.36 0.18
N CYS A 235 2.88 10.08 -0.05
CA CYS A 235 1.55 9.47 0.02
C CYS A 235 0.52 10.14 -0.91
N THR A 236 1.03 10.51 -2.07
CA THR A 236 0.22 10.98 -3.19
C THR A 236 0.24 9.93 -4.28
N LEU A 237 -0.93 9.67 -4.88
CA LEU A 237 -1.01 8.79 -6.04
C LEU A 237 -0.14 9.34 -7.16
N ALA A 238 0.53 8.42 -7.87
CA ALA A 238 1.20 8.68 -9.13
C ALA A 238 0.26 9.38 -10.12
N ARG A 239 0.79 10.36 -10.86
CA ARG A 239 0.02 11.15 -11.82
C ARG A 239 0.80 11.40 -13.09
N CYS A 240 0.27 10.87 -14.19
CA CYS A 240 0.72 11.24 -15.52
C CYS A 240 0.81 12.77 -15.73
N GLY A 241 1.92 13.19 -16.31
CA GLY A 241 2.25 14.57 -16.66
C GLY A 241 2.75 15.41 -15.49
N ASP A 242 3.30 14.80 -14.45
CA ASP A 242 3.85 15.51 -13.28
C ASP A 242 5.38 15.63 -13.27
N GLY A 243 6.04 14.96 -14.21
CA GLY A 243 7.49 15.03 -14.45
C GLY A 243 8.27 13.84 -13.87
N GLU A 244 7.61 12.93 -13.17
CA GLU A 244 8.20 11.71 -12.62
C GLU A 244 7.75 10.50 -13.43
N LEU A 245 8.62 9.47 -13.54
CA LEU A 245 8.32 8.27 -14.33
C LEU A 245 7.98 7.08 -13.44
N TYR A 246 6.72 6.66 -13.45
CA TYR A 246 6.19 5.53 -12.67
C TYR A 246 6.22 4.22 -13.49
N ARG A 247 7.31 3.46 -13.40
CA ARG A 247 7.69 2.40 -14.37
C ARG A 247 6.69 1.27 -14.58
N ASP A 248 5.84 1.02 -13.59
CA ASP A 248 4.87 -0.07 -13.64
C ASP A 248 3.46 0.38 -14.08
N GLU A 249 3.23 1.69 -14.26
CA GLU A 249 1.94 2.25 -14.67
C GLU A 249 2.01 3.07 -15.96
N GLU A 250 3.13 3.74 -16.24
CA GLU A 250 3.30 4.58 -17.42
C GLU A 250 4.56 4.27 -18.22
N ALA A 251 4.47 4.46 -19.54
CA ALA A 251 5.57 4.23 -20.46
C ALA A 251 6.47 5.46 -20.62
N CYS A 252 5.95 6.65 -20.32
CA CYS A 252 6.64 7.93 -20.38
C CYS A 252 5.98 8.94 -19.41
N ASP A 253 6.71 10.00 -19.10
CA ASP A 253 6.17 11.23 -18.53
C ASP A 253 7.06 12.38 -19.02
N ASP A 254 6.46 13.43 -19.58
CA ASP A 254 7.17 14.62 -20.06
C ASP A 254 6.81 15.90 -19.30
N GLY A 255 6.20 15.76 -18.13
CA GLY A 255 5.83 16.83 -17.22
C GLY A 255 4.59 17.60 -17.63
N ASN A 256 3.79 17.08 -18.57
CA ASN A 256 2.55 17.70 -18.97
C ASN A 256 1.49 16.71 -19.51
N LEU A 257 0.29 17.21 -19.81
CA LEU A 257 -0.85 16.41 -20.30
C LEU A 257 -1.30 16.85 -21.71
N GLN A 258 -0.40 17.40 -22.52
CA GLN A 258 -0.71 17.81 -23.88
C GLN A 258 -0.33 16.69 -24.83
N ASP A 259 -1.28 16.20 -25.62
CA ASP A 259 -0.95 15.29 -26.71
C ASP A 259 -0.10 16.02 -27.78
N ARG A 260 0.54 15.24 -28.66
CA ARG A 260 1.37 15.69 -29.81
C ARG A 260 2.79 16.13 -29.44
N ASP A 261 3.30 15.67 -28.32
CA ASP A 261 4.71 15.71 -27.95
C ASP A 261 5.25 14.30 -27.70
N GLY A 262 6.24 14.12 -26.83
CA GLY A 262 6.85 12.82 -26.59
C GLY A 262 5.97 11.83 -25.84
N CYS A 263 4.94 12.31 -25.14
CA CYS A 263 4.12 11.49 -24.26
C CYS A 263 2.65 11.90 -24.35
N THR A 264 1.75 10.94 -24.53
CA THR A 264 0.32 11.26 -24.61
C THR A 264 -0.22 11.71 -23.25
N SER A 265 -1.40 12.34 -23.24
CA SER A 265 -2.13 12.68 -22.00
C SER A 265 -2.57 11.46 -21.17
N GLN A 266 -2.33 10.24 -21.66
CA GLN A 266 -2.52 8.97 -20.96
C GLN A 266 -1.18 8.29 -20.61
N CYS A 267 -0.06 9.01 -20.76
CA CYS A 267 1.29 8.55 -20.49
C CYS A 267 1.71 7.28 -21.24
N GLU A 268 1.20 7.19 -22.47
CA GLU A 268 1.68 6.26 -23.50
C GLU A 268 2.70 7.00 -24.38
N LEU A 269 3.72 6.29 -24.85
CA LEU A 269 4.68 6.87 -25.79
C LEU A 269 3.97 7.24 -27.08
N ALA A 270 4.08 8.52 -27.48
CA ALA A 270 3.60 8.95 -28.78
C ALA A 270 4.43 8.26 -29.88
N ALA A 271 3.75 7.60 -30.81
CA ALA A 271 4.40 6.79 -31.82
C ALA A 271 3.56 6.67 -33.09
N CYS A 272 4.27 6.65 -34.22
CA CYS A 272 3.69 6.41 -35.53
C CYS A 272 2.62 5.30 -35.56
N GLY A 273 1.44 5.66 -36.04
CA GLY A 273 0.26 4.80 -36.16
C GLY A 273 -0.66 4.84 -34.95
N ASP A 274 -0.53 5.81 -34.04
CA ASP A 274 -1.38 5.98 -32.85
C ASP A 274 -2.50 7.03 -33.04
N ALA A 275 -2.61 7.61 -34.24
CA ALA A 275 -3.52 8.67 -34.65
C ALA A 275 -3.20 10.04 -34.04
N LEU A 276 -2.01 10.22 -33.46
CA LEU A 276 -1.55 11.45 -32.82
C LEU A 276 -0.24 11.94 -33.44
N LEU A 277 -0.35 12.77 -34.48
CA LEU A 277 0.79 13.46 -35.07
C LEU A 277 1.62 14.25 -34.03
N ARG A 278 2.86 13.83 -33.79
CA ARG A 278 3.83 14.58 -32.99
C ARG A 278 4.24 15.90 -33.65
N MET A 279 4.30 16.96 -32.84
CA MET A 279 4.58 18.34 -33.30
C MET A 279 5.71 19.04 -32.53
N ASP A 280 6.30 18.40 -31.53
CA ASP A 280 7.38 18.93 -30.68
C ASP A 280 8.77 18.81 -31.32
N LEU A 281 8.94 17.96 -32.34
CA LEU A 281 10.21 17.75 -33.05
C LEU A 281 10.27 18.49 -34.39
N GLU A 282 11.49 18.88 -34.76
CA GLU A 282 11.80 19.48 -36.06
C GLU A 282 12.07 18.40 -37.11
N VAL A 283 11.87 18.74 -38.39
CA VAL A 283 12.12 17.82 -39.54
C VAL A 283 13.56 17.28 -39.50
N GLY A 284 13.69 15.95 -39.57
CA GLY A 284 14.98 15.25 -39.60
C GLY A 284 15.56 14.92 -38.22
N VAL A 285 14.82 15.14 -37.14
CA VAL A 285 15.11 14.56 -35.82
C VAL A 285 14.47 13.17 -35.74
N ASP A 286 15.17 12.22 -35.14
CA ASP A 286 14.63 10.86 -34.91
C ASP A 286 13.33 10.95 -34.11
N GLY A 287 12.25 10.31 -34.61
CA GLY A 287 10.92 10.37 -34.02
C GLY A 287 10.03 11.54 -34.50
N PHE A 288 10.50 12.35 -35.45
CA PHE A 288 9.64 13.30 -36.16
C PHE A 288 8.62 12.55 -37.04
N GLU A 289 7.37 13.02 -37.01
CA GLU A 289 6.26 12.48 -37.80
C GLU A 289 5.75 13.57 -38.74
N GLU A 290 5.68 13.27 -40.04
CA GLU A 290 5.11 14.18 -41.05
C GLU A 290 3.58 13.99 -41.15
N CYS A 291 3.12 12.76 -40.94
CA CYS A 291 1.73 12.36 -40.86
C CYS A 291 1.54 11.30 -39.75
N ASP A 292 0.28 11.03 -39.40
CA ASP A 292 -0.13 9.83 -38.64
C ASP A 292 -1.61 9.56 -38.96
N ASP A 293 -1.92 8.39 -39.51
CA ASP A 293 -3.29 7.98 -39.88
C ASP A 293 -3.89 6.90 -38.95
N GLY A 294 -3.23 6.64 -37.83
CA GLY A 294 -3.74 5.73 -36.80
C GLY A 294 -3.49 4.25 -37.06
N ASN A 295 -2.61 3.92 -38.01
CA ASN A 295 -2.13 2.56 -38.16
C ASN A 295 -0.73 2.51 -38.81
N LEU A 296 -0.26 1.30 -39.10
CA LEU A 296 1.06 1.02 -39.68
C LEU A 296 0.89 0.24 -41.00
N GLU A 297 -0.19 0.47 -41.73
CA GLU A 297 -0.37 -0.07 -43.09
C GLU A 297 0.19 0.97 -44.07
N ASP A 298 0.97 0.53 -45.07
CA ASP A 298 1.37 1.45 -46.13
C ASP A 298 0.22 1.55 -47.16
N GLY A 299 0.00 2.75 -47.69
CA GLY A 299 -0.90 3.04 -48.80
C GLY A 299 -2.29 3.54 -48.45
N ASP A 300 -2.55 3.90 -47.20
CA ASP A 300 -3.81 4.51 -46.73
C ASP A 300 -3.68 5.95 -46.26
N GLY A 301 -2.49 6.56 -46.40
CA GLY A 301 -2.27 7.99 -46.21
C GLY A 301 -0.95 8.33 -45.54
N CYS A 302 -0.40 7.41 -44.74
CA CYS A 302 0.83 7.58 -44.03
C CYS A 302 1.64 6.29 -44.05
N THR A 303 2.94 6.37 -44.33
CA THR A 303 3.80 5.18 -44.30
C THR A 303 4.02 4.68 -42.87
N GLN A 304 4.49 3.44 -42.72
CA GLN A 304 4.99 2.90 -41.43
C GLN A 304 6.12 3.71 -40.77
N ALA A 305 6.72 4.66 -41.50
CA ALA A 305 7.75 5.57 -41.01
C ALA A 305 7.21 7.00 -40.76
N CYS A 306 5.89 7.18 -40.81
CA CYS A 306 5.20 8.46 -40.64
C CYS A 306 5.60 9.55 -41.64
N GLU A 307 5.90 9.13 -42.86
CA GLU A 307 6.12 9.98 -44.03
C GLU A 307 4.83 10.05 -44.87
N GLU A 308 4.50 11.24 -45.37
CA GLU A 308 3.28 11.47 -46.17
C GLU A 308 3.29 10.68 -47.48
N GLU A 309 2.24 9.90 -47.73
CA GLU A 309 2.05 9.14 -48.97
C GLU A 309 1.30 9.99 -50.02
N ILE A 310 1.99 11.00 -50.55
CA ILE A 310 1.40 11.96 -51.49
C ILE A 310 2.17 12.00 -52.80
N CYS A 311 1.44 11.71 -53.88
CA CYS A 311 1.92 11.89 -55.24
C CYS A 311 2.39 13.32 -55.54
N GLY A 312 3.61 13.42 -56.06
CA GLY A 312 4.32 14.63 -56.41
C GLY A 312 5.27 15.15 -55.31
N ASN A 313 5.63 14.32 -54.33
CA ASN A 313 6.54 14.69 -53.22
C ASN A 313 8.04 14.43 -53.57
N GLY A 314 8.32 13.81 -54.73
CA GLY A 314 9.66 13.49 -55.21
C GLY A 314 10.18 12.12 -54.78
N ARG A 315 9.34 11.29 -54.16
CA ARG A 315 9.63 9.92 -53.67
C ARG A 315 8.64 8.97 -54.33
N VAL A 316 9.02 7.70 -54.49
CA VAL A 316 8.13 6.68 -55.09
C VAL A 316 7.77 5.68 -54.02
N GLU A 317 6.57 5.81 -53.48
CA GLU A 317 6.01 4.94 -52.45
C GLU A 317 5.31 3.74 -53.08
N GLU A 318 6.08 2.70 -53.44
CA GLU A 318 5.55 1.47 -54.08
C GLU A 318 4.40 0.82 -53.25
N GLY A 319 4.43 0.95 -51.93
CA GLY A 319 3.40 0.48 -51.00
C GLY A 319 2.05 1.20 -51.16
N ALA A 320 2.08 2.49 -51.48
CA ALA A 320 0.90 3.33 -51.71
C ALA A 320 0.31 3.21 -53.14
N GLY A 321 0.82 2.26 -53.93
CA GLY A 321 0.38 2.05 -55.31
C GLY A 321 0.95 3.06 -56.30
N GLU A 322 1.96 3.83 -55.89
CA GLU A 322 2.72 4.70 -56.77
C GLU A 322 3.69 3.90 -57.64
N THR A 323 3.76 4.24 -58.93
CA THR A 323 4.65 3.62 -59.92
C THR A 323 5.66 4.61 -60.52
N CYS A 324 5.44 5.90 -60.28
CA CYS A 324 6.32 7.01 -60.57
C CYS A 324 6.00 8.16 -59.62
N ASP A 325 6.91 9.10 -59.50
CA ASP A 325 6.71 10.42 -58.90
C ASP A 325 7.75 11.36 -59.55
N ASP A 326 7.31 12.50 -60.06
CA ASP A 326 8.17 13.51 -60.70
C ASP A 326 8.23 14.84 -59.93
N GLY A 327 7.96 14.77 -58.63
CA GLY A 327 8.18 15.85 -57.65
C GLY A 327 7.22 17.02 -57.81
N ASN A 328 6.09 16.82 -58.48
CA ASN A 328 5.06 17.84 -58.64
C ASN A 328 3.68 17.24 -58.94
N GLN A 329 2.61 18.06 -58.87
CA GLN A 329 1.21 17.62 -59.11
C GLN A 329 0.69 18.01 -60.51
N ASN A 330 1.58 18.07 -61.50
CA ASN A 330 1.18 18.21 -62.88
C ASN A 330 0.90 16.81 -63.46
N ALA A 331 -0.18 16.69 -64.25
CA ALA A 331 -0.52 15.42 -64.90
C ALA A 331 0.02 15.36 -66.33
N GLN A 332 0.72 16.41 -66.77
CA GLN A 332 1.14 16.63 -68.16
C GLN A 332 2.64 16.39 -68.38
N ASP A 333 3.30 15.73 -67.44
CA ASP A 333 4.71 15.36 -67.45
C ASP A 333 4.86 13.84 -67.25
N ALA A 334 5.96 13.40 -66.63
CA ALA A 334 6.35 12.00 -66.65
C ALA A 334 5.41 11.12 -65.82
N CYS A 335 4.73 11.73 -64.84
CA CYS A 335 3.81 11.09 -63.95
C CYS A 335 2.41 11.74 -64.01
N THR A 336 1.38 10.98 -63.69
CA THR A 336 0.02 11.52 -63.50
C THR A 336 -0.17 11.95 -62.05
N ASN A 337 -1.18 12.79 -61.77
CA ASN A 337 -1.56 13.15 -60.37
C ASN A 337 -2.09 11.98 -59.52
N ARG A 338 -2.02 10.74 -60.03
CA ARG A 338 -2.30 9.49 -59.28
C ARG A 338 -1.08 8.57 -59.23
N CYS A 339 0.09 9.15 -59.47
CA CYS A 339 1.39 8.52 -59.49
C CYS A 339 1.47 7.23 -60.34
N GLN A 340 0.74 7.28 -61.45
CA GLN A 340 0.82 6.31 -62.53
C GLN A 340 1.66 6.87 -63.67
N VAL A 341 2.56 6.04 -64.21
CA VAL A 341 3.39 6.41 -65.36
C VAL A 341 2.49 6.90 -66.51
N ALA A 342 2.82 8.07 -67.03
CA ALA A 342 2.24 8.62 -68.25
C ALA A 342 2.31 7.59 -69.40
N ARG A 343 1.18 7.31 -70.06
CA ARG A 343 1.11 6.33 -71.16
C ARG A 343 0.53 6.98 -72.40
N CYS A 344 1.02 6.51 -73.55
CA CYS A 344 0.38 6.78 -74.82
C CYS A 344 -1.03 6.20 -74.83
N GLY A 345 -1.99 6.95 -75.37
CA GLY A 345 -3.38 6.54 -75.50
C GLY A 345 -4.25 6.80 -74.27
N ASP A 346 -3.93 7.80 -73.44
CA ASP A 346 -4.73 8.16 -72.25
C ASP A 346 -5.52 9.49 -72.39
N PHE A 347 -5.60 10.02 -73.61
CA PHE A 347 -6.20 11.31 -74.00
C PHE A 347 -5.45 12.56 -73.51
N VAL A 348 -4.27 12.41 -72.90
CA VAL A 348 -3.46 13.54 -72.45
C VAL A 348 -2.29 13.69 -73.41
N VAL A 349 -2.13 14.86 -74.05
CA VAL A 349 -0.95 15.14 -74.89
C VAL A 349 0.09 15.85 -74.04
N ARG A 350 1.21 15.18 -73.75
CA ARG A 350 2.36 15.69 -73.01
C ARG A 350 3.47 16.16 -73.96
N PRO A 351 3.66 17.48 -74.18
CA PRO A 351 4.49 17.99 -75.28
C PRO A 351 5.98 17.61 -75.26
N LEU A 352 6.49 17.11 -74.13
CA LEU A 352 7.87 16.67 -73.96
C LEU A 352 8.04 15.15 -74.11
N LEU A 353 6.95 14.39 -74.16
CA LEU A 353 6.93 12.93 -74.17
C LEU A 353 6.19 12.35 -75.39
N GLU A 354 5.12 13.00 -75.85
CA GLU A 354 4.30 12.61 -77.00
C GLU A 354 3.97 13.76 -77.96
N GLU A 355 3.88 13.45 -79.26
CA GLU A 355 3.48 14.42 -80.29
C GLU A 355 1.97 14.46 -80.53
N CYS A 356 1.27 13.38 -80.15
CA CYS A 356 -0.17 13.21 -80.19
C CYS A 356 -0.60 12.19 -79.13
N ASP A 357 -1.89 12.13 -78.86
CA ASP A 357 -2.56 11.07 -78.10
C ASP A 357 -4.03 11.06 -78.54
N ASP A 358 -4.52 9.93 -79.05
CA ASP A 358 -5.91 9.74 -79.50
C ASP A 358 -6.72 8.81 -78.57
N GLY A 359 -6.20 8.55 -77.37
CA GLY A 359 -6.90 7.83 -76.30
C GLY A 359 -6.91 6.32 -76.43
N ASN A 360 -6.04 5.74 -77.27
CA ASN A 360 -5.75 4.31 -77.28
C ASN A 360 -4.38 3.98 -77.93
N ASP A 361 -4.01 2.70 -77.98
CA ASP A 361 -2.74 2.21 -78.56
C ASP A 361 -2.90 1.63 -79.99
N ALA A 362 -4.04 1.84 -80.65
CA ALA A 362 -4.20 1.42 -82.04
C ALA A 362 -3.37 2.29 -82.98
N ALA A 363 -3.11 1.77 -84.18
CA ALA A 363 -2.46 2.53 -85.24
C ALA A 363 -3.48 2.74 -86.36
N GLY A 364 -3.42 3.91 -87.00
CA GLY A 364 -4.29 4.31 -88.10
C GLY A 364 -5.52 5.14 -87.72
N ASP A 365 -5.64 5.55 -86.47
CA ASP A 365 -6.74 6.36 -85.94
C ASP A 365 -6.35 7.78 -85.49
N GLY A 366 -5.09 8.17 -85.72
CA GLY A 366 -4.62 9.55 -85.58
C GLY A 366 -3.27 9.66 -84.86
N CYS A 367 -2.96 8.69 -84.00
CA CYS A 367 -1.70 8.58 -83.30
C CYS A 367 -1.25 7.12 -83.29
N ASN A 368 0.05 6.85 -83.52
CA ASN A 368 0.53 5.47 -83.45
C ASN A 368 0.78 5.05 -81.99
N ALA A 369 0.99 3.74 -81.76
CA ALA A 369 1.31 3.16 -80.44
C ALA A 369 2.62 3.66 -79.79
N GLN A 370 3.36 4.56 -80.43
CA GLN A 370 4.54 5.26 -79.88
C GLN A 370 4.31 6.76 -79.75
N CYS A 371 3.05 7.19 -79.84
CA CYS A 371 2.60 8.55 -79.65
C CYS A 371 3.20 9.57 -80.63
N GLN A 372 3.40 9.11 -81.86
CA GLN A 372 3.84 9.92 -83.00
C GLN A 372 2.67 10.09 -83.96
N ARG A 373 2.55 11.31 -84.52
CA ARG A 373 1.48 11.61 -85.48
C ARG A 373 1.68 10.79 -86.74
N GLU A 374 0.61 10.13 -87.15
CA GLU A 374 0.53 9.42 -88.42
C GLU A 374 0.25 10.45 -89.50
N VAL A 375 1.25 10.73 -90.33
CA VAL A 375 1.21 11.84 -91.30
C VAL A 375 1.64 11.35 -92.66
N CYS A 376 0.65 11.25 -93.54
CA CYS A 376 0.85 11.04 -94.96
C CYS A 376 1.87 12.02 -95.57
N GLY A 377 2.85 11.47 -96.30
CA GLY A 377 3.88 12.20 -97.03
C GLY A 377 5.15 12.48 -96.21
N ASN A 378 5.42 11.71 -95.16
CA ASN A 378 6.59 11.86 -94.30
C ASN A 378 7.75 10.89 -94.65
N GLY A 379 7.52 9.99 -95.60
CA GLY A 379 8.48 9.03 -96.14
C GLY A 379 8.47 7.68 -95.43
N ARG A 380 7.46 7.39 -94.60
CA ARG A 380 7.34 6.14 -93.84
C ARG A 380 5.93 5.60 -94.00
N VAL A 381 5.80 4.36 -94.46
CA VAL A 381 4.48 3.70 -94.56
C VAL A 381 4.02 3.23 -93.18
N GLU A 382 2.99 3.88 -92.64
CA GLU A 382 2.38 3.59 -91.35
C GLU A 382 1.28 2.52 -91.50
N VAL A 383 1.59 1.29 -91.08
CA VAL A 383 0.71 0.12 -91.28
C VAL A 383 -0.63 0.32 -90.58
N GLY A 384 -1.70 0.49 -91.36
CA GLY A 384 -3.07 0.69 -90.87
C GLY A 384 -3.59 2.12 -91.05
N ALA A 385 -2.71 3.12 -90.98
CA ALA A 385 -3.02 4.53 -91.25
C ALA A 385 -3.08 4.82 -92.75
N GLU A 386 -2.20 4.18 -93.52
CA GLU A 386 -2.04 4.42 -94.95
C GLU A 386 -1.62 3.16 -95.73
N GLU A 387 -1.91 3.16 -97.04
CA GLU A 387 -1.53 2.06 -97.93
C GLU A 387 -0.14 2.26 -98.54
N CYS A 388 0.34 3.51 -98.63
CA CYS A 388 1.66 3.87 -99.12
C CYS A 388 2.04 5.31 -98.71
N ASP A 389 3.34 5.61 -98.63
CA ASP A 389 3.88 6.96 -98.39
C ASP A 389 5.15 7.13 -99.24
N ASP A 390 5.18 8.16 -100.09
CA ASP A 390 6.29 8.48 -100.99
C ASP A 390 7.05 9.76 -100.60
N GLY A 391 6.90 10.21 -99.36
CA GLY A 391 7.66 11.31 -98.76
C GLY A 391 7.19 12.70 -99.14
N ASN A 392 6.01 12.81 -99.76
CA ASN A 392 5.37 14.09 -100.04
C ASN A 392 3.84 13.95 -100.21
N LEU A 393 3.13 15.04 -100.49
CA LEU A 393 1.66 15.06 -100.69
C LEU A 393 1.26 15.32 -102.15
N ASP A 394 2.17 15.12 -103.11
CA ASP A 394 1.90 15.29 -104.54
C ASP A 394 1.13 14.06 -105.07
N PRO A 395 -0.14 14.22 -105.48
CA PRO A 395 -0.93 13.09 -105.96
C PRO A 395 -0.47 12.54 -107.33
N ARG A 396 0.55 13.16 -107.96
CA ARG A 396 1.14 12.75 -109.25
C ARG A 396 2.29 11.76 -109.11
N ASP A 397 2.54 11.34 -107.88
CA ASP A 397 3.64 10.47 -107.51
C ASP A 397 3.10 9.05 -107.22
N ALA A 398 3.86 8.22 -106.49
CA ALA A 398 3.49 6.82 -106.26
C ALA A 398 2.27 6.68 -105.34
N CYS A 399 2.00 7.70 -104.52
CA CYS A 399 0.89 7.80 -103.60
C CYS A 399 -0.02 8.97 -103.94
N THR A 400 -1.31 8.82 -103.64
CA THR A 400 -2.25 9.94 -103.63
C THR A 400 -1.98 10.86 -102.44
N SER A 401 -2.48 12.10 -102.46
CA SER A 401 -2.36 13.04 -101.32
C SER A 401 -3.10 12.59 -100.04
N GLY A 402 -3.75 11.43 -100.07
CA GLY A 402 -4.34 10.76 -98.90
C GLY A 402 -3.73 9.37 -98.67
N CYS A 403 -2.49 9.16 -99.12
CA CYS A 403 -1.65 7.98 -98.87
C CYS A 403 -2.32 6.64 -99.17
N ARG A 404 -3.11 6.65 -100.25
CA ARG A 404 -3.53 5.45 -100.97
C ARG A 404 -2.67 5.25 -102.19
N LEU A 405 -2.44 3.98 -102.54
CA LEU A 405 -1.74 3.62 -103.77
C LEU A 405 -2.43 4.26 -104.98
N ALA A 406 -1.63 4.94 -105.80
CA ALA A 406 -2.02 5.40 -107.11
C ALA A 406 -2.60 4.25 -107.97
N ARG A 407 -3.72 4.48 -108.66
CA ARG A 407 -4.35 3.49 -109.55
C ARG A 407 -4.68 4.11 -110.90
N CYS A 408 -4.55 3.31 -111.96
CA CYS A 408 -4.99 3.70 -113.30
C CYS A 408 -6.50 3.93 -113.34
N GLY A 409 -6.93 5.03 -113.98
CA GLY A 409 -8.32 5.39 -114.18
C GLY A 409 -8.91 6.24 -113.06
N ASP A 410 -8.09 6.95 -112.31
CA ASP A 410 -8.53 7.84 -111.23
C ASP A 410 -8.48 9.34 -111.60
N GLY A 411 -8.21 9.63 -112.86
CA GLY A 411 -8.26 10.97 -113.46
C GLY A 411 -6.99 11.79 -113.24
N ILE A 412 -5.91 11.17 -112.73
CA ILE A 412 -4.63 11.83 -112.49
C ILE A 412 -3.56 11.14 -113.33
N THR A 413 -2.81 11.92 -114.11
CA THR A 413 -1.65 11.40 -114.85
C THR A 413 -0.38 11.61 -114.05
N ARG A 414 0.31 10.50 -113.75
CA ARG A 414 1.52 10.43 -112.92
C ARG A 414 2.76 10.32 -113.77
N SER A 415 3.86 10.84 -113.25
CA SER A 415 5.14 10.90 -113.96
C SER A 415 6.32 10.68 -113.03
N LEU A 416 6.28 9.59 -112.25
CA LEU A 416 7.40 9.22 -111.39
C LEU A 416 8.22 8.07 -111.99
N GLY A 417 9.53 8.28 -112.15
CA GLY A 417 10.48 7.20 -112.49
C GLY A 417 10.30 6.53 -113.86
N GLY A 418 9.39 7.03 -114.72
CA GLY A 418 9.43 6.83 -116.16
C GLY A 418 8.63 5.69 -116.78
N GLN A 419 7.79 4.92 -116.07
CA GLN A 419 6.97 3.85 -116.71
C GLN A 419 5.71 3.43 -115.93
N ILE A 420 4.65 4.25 -115.82
CA ILE A 420 3.37 3.73 -115.26
C ILE A 420 2.12 4.14 -116.08
N GLU A 421 1.87 5.41 -116.38
CA GLU A 421 0.70 5.81 -117.18
C GLU A 421 1.02 6.81 -118.31
N GLU A 422 0.76 6.41 -119.55
CA GLU A 422 0.85 7.27 -120.74
C GLU A 422 -0.38 8.17 -120.88
N CYS A 423 -1.50 7.76 -120.27
CA CYS A 423 -2.75 8.51 -120.21
C CYS A 423 -3.63 7.99 -119.06
N ASP A 424 -4.58 8.81 -118.59
CA ASP A 424 -5.64 8.42 -117.65
C ASP A 424 -6.92 9.20 -118.04
N ASP A 425 -7.99 8.50 -118.39
CA ASP A 425 -9.28 9.06 -118.82
C ASP A 425 -10.37 8.98 -117.72
N GLY A 426 -9.95 8.76 -116.47
CA GLY A 426 -10.81 8.74 -115.30
C GLY A 426 -11.63 7.47 -115.13
N ASN A 427 -11.32 6.42 -115.90
CA ASN A 427 -11.86 5.08 -115.70
C ASN A 427 -10.93 3.98 -116.27
N ALA A 428 -11.33 2.71 -116.23
CA ALA A 428 -10.53 1.57 -116.71
C ALA A 428 -11.24 0.81 -117.86
N ILE A 429 -12.07 1.50 -118.64
CA ILE A 429 -12.73 0.98 -119.85
C ILE A 429 -11.77 1.17 -121.02
N ALA A 430 -11.84 0.28 -122.02
CA ALA A 430 -11.07 0.41 -123.25
C ALA A 430 -11.96 0.99 -124.37
N GLY A 431 -11.39 1.83 -125.23
CA GLY A 431 -12.01 2.43 -126.41
C GLY A 431 -12.46 3.89 -126.23
N ASP A 432 -12.22 4.51 -125.08
CA ASP A 432 -12.63 5.88 -124.73
C ASP A 432 -11.46 6.85 -124.47
N GLY A 433 -10.22 6.43 -124.67
CA GLY A 433 -9.05 7.29 -124.61
C GLY A 433 -7.80 6.61 -124.06
N CYS A 434 -7.98 5.70 -123.10
CA CYS A 434 -6.92 4.93 -122.46
C CYS A 434 -7.26 3.46 -122.34
N THR A 435 -6.23 2.61 -122.39
CA THR A 435 -6.37 1.20 -122.01
C THR A 435 -6.50 1.06 -120.48
N PRO A 436 -7.03 -0.08 -119.97
CA PRO A 436 -7.11 -0.36 -118.53
C PRO A 436 -5.77 -0.42 -117.79
N ASP A 437 -4.66 -0.51 -118.54
CA ASP A 437 -3.28 -0.47 -118.03
C ASP A 437 -2.64 0.93 -118.25
N CYS A 438 -3.46 1.96 -118.46
CA CYS A 438 -3.08 3.36 -118.64
C CYS A 438 -2.06 3.60 -119.76
N ARG A 439 -2.22 2.88 -120.86
CA ARG A 439 -1.53 3.14 -122.14
C ARG A 439 -2.44 3.82 -123.14
N LEU A 440 -1.88 4.67 -123.98
CA LEU A 440 -2.62 5.33 -125.07
C LEU A 440 -3.13 4.30 -126.07
N GLU A 441 -4.38 4.47 -126.50
CA GLU A 441 -5.07 3.59 -127.47
C GLU A 441 -4.80 3.93 -128.94
#